data_AF-A0A838TZK6-F1
#
_entry.id   AF-A0A838TZK6-F1
#
_cell.length_a   1.000
_cell.length_b   1.000
_cell.length_c   1.000
_cell.angle_alpha   90.00
_cell.angle_beta   90.00
_cell.angle_gamma   90.00
#
_symmetry.space_group_name_H-M   'P 1'
#
loop_
_entity.id
_entity.type
_entity.pdbx_description
1 polymer ?
#
loop_
_entity_poly.entity_id
_entity_poly.type
_entity_poly.pdbx_seq_one_letter_code
_entity_poly.pdbx_strand_id
1 'polypeptide(L)'
;MPLRDYLVPEEQIKFICKRDIEYANKKYYLVITNKRILLYKKKGILNKSEDVICEKLERLEGLEYKEKGGLFNLAKISIKGGIKIDIKGPS
;
A
#
# COMPACT_ATOMS: atom_id res chain seq x y z
N MET A 1 -6.24 13.74 11.34
CA MET A 1 -7.24 12.95 10.60
C MET A 1 -6.49 11.87 9.83
N PRO A 2 -6.20 10.73 10.47
CA PRO A 2 -5.15 9.84 9.97
C PRO A 2 -5.66 8.40 9.94
N LEU A 3 -6.02 7.87 8.76
CA LEU A 3 -6.37 6.46 8.53
C LEU A 3 -7.66 5.93 9.21
N ARG A 4 -7.93 6.25 10.48
CA ARG A 4 -9.13 5.80 11.22
C ARG A 4 -10.43 6.24 10.55
N ASP A 5 -10.42 7.43 9.94
CA ASP A 5 -11.56 7.98 9.19
C ASP A 5 -11.89 7.16 7.93
N TYR A 6 -10.97 6.29 7.49
CA TYR A 6 -11.14 5.41 6.33
C TYR A 6 -11.56 3.98 6.69
N LEU A 7 -11.56 3.61 7.97
CA LEU A 7 -11.91 2.26 8.41
C LEU A 7 -13.43 2.10 8.45
N VAL A 8 -13.94 1.03 7.85
CA VAL A 8 -15.35 0.66 8.00
C VAL A 8 -15.59 -0.02 9.36
N PRO A 9 -16.84 -0.18 9.83
CA PRO A 9 -17.12 -0.94 11.05
C PRO A 9 -16.43 -2.32 11.02
N GLU A 10 -15.91 -2.73 12.18
CA GLU A 10 -15.19 -4.01 12.38
C GLU A 10 -13.88 -4.16 11.57
N GLU A 11 -13.45 -3.12 10.86
CA GLU A 11 -12.17 -3.12 10.19
C GLU A 11 -11.05 -2.86 11.19
N GLN A 12 -10.13 -3.82 11.29
CA GLN A 12 -9.00 -3.79 12.19
C GLN A 12 -7.72 -3.72 11.38
N ILE A 13 -6.86 -2.75 11.71
CA ILE A 13 -5.51 -2.68 11.17
C ILE A 13 -4.72 -3.89 11.66
N LYS A 14 -4.13 -4.63 10.72
CA LYS A 14 -3.23 -5.77 11.00
C LYS A 14 -1.77 -5.40 10.80
N PHE A 15 -1.49 -4.45 9.90
CA PHE A 15 -0.14 -3.99 9.64
C PHE A 15 -0.12 -2.55 9.14
N ILE A 16 0.90 -1.80 9.55
CA ILE A 16 1.22 -0.46 9.03
C ILE A 16 2.69 -0.49 8.60
N CYS A 17 2.93 -0.19 7.33
CA CYS A 17 4.30 -0.01 6.86
C CYS A 17 4.86 1.30 7.43
N LYS A 18 6.00 1.22 8.12
CA LYS A 18 6.68 2.39 8.67
C LYS A 18 7.36 3.25 7.60
N ARG A 19 7.58 2.70 6.40
CA ARG A 19 8.24 3.37 5.28
C ARG A 19 7.22 3.61 4.17
N ASP A 20 7.39 4.73 3.47
CA ASP A 20 6.67 4.96 2.24
C ASP A 20 7.04 3.90 1.22
N ILE A 21 6.03 3.41 0.50
CA ILE A 21 6.21 2.54 -0.63
C ILE A 21 5.97 3.29 -1.94
N GLU A 22 6.61 2.86 -3.01
CA GLU A 22 6.35 3.41 -4.34
C GLU A 22 5.27 2.59 -5.06
N TYR A 23 4.22 3.27 -5.53
CA TYR A 23 3.18 2.74 -6.41
C TYR A 23 2.84 3.78 -7.48
N ALA A 24 2.76 3.38 -8.75
CA ALA A 24 2.43 4.27 -9.87
C ALA A 24 3.24 5.60 -9.86
N ASN A 25 4.56 5.52 -9.61
CA ASN A 25 5.50 6.64 -9.51
C ASN A 25 5.15 7.67 -8.42
N LYS A 26 4.39 7.27 -7.40
CA LYS A 26 4.04 8.09 -6.23
C LYS A 26 4.35 7.32 -4.95
N LYS A 27 4.70 8.05 -3.89
CA LYS A 27 4.88 7.51 -2.54
C LYS A 27 3.55 7.44 -1.79
N TYR A 28 3.31 6.31 -1.13
CA TYR A 28 2.12 6.04 -0.33
C TYR A 28 2.49 5.42 1.02
N TYR A 29 1.66 5.69 2.04
CA TYR A 29 1.57 4.88 3.25
C TYR A 29 0.81 3.60 2.93
N LEU A 30 1.37 2.45 3.30
CA LEU A 30 0.71 1.16 3.16
C LEU A 30 0.16 0.68 4.50
N VAL A 31 -1.10 0.26 4.47
CA VAL A 31 -1.82 -0.31 5.61
C VAL A 31 -2.51 -1.57 5.14
N ILE A 32 -2.45 -2.63 5.94
CA ILE A 32 -3.20 -3.86 5.73
C ILE A 32 -4.18 -3.99 6.89
N THR A 33 -5.44 -4.21 6.57
CA THR A 33 -6.51 -4.50 7.53
C THR A 33 -6.95 -5.96 7.41
N ASN A 34 -7.89 -6.39 8.24
CA ASN A 34 -8.59 -7.67 8.06
C ASN A 34 -9.50 -7.71 6.81
N LYS A 35 -9.70 -6.59 6.10
CA LYS A 35 -10.62 -6.51 4.94
C LYS A 35 -9.91 -6.16 3.63
N ARG A 36 -8.86 -5.34 3.67
CA ARG A 36 -8.22 -4.78 2.46
C ARG A 36 -6.80 -4.32 2.70
N ILE A 37 -6.09 -4.13 1.59
CA ILE A 37 -4.86 -3.36 1.50
C ILE A 37 -5.23 -1.92 1.13
N LEU A 38 -4.74 -0.95 1.89
CA LEU A 38 -4.91 0.47 1.62
C LEU A 38 -3.57 1.12 1.31
N LEU A 39 -3.54 1.91 0.24
CA LEU A 39 -2.49 2.88 -0.04
C LEU A 39 -3.06 4.28 0.17
N TYR A 40 -2.48 5.02 1.11
CA TYR A 40 -2.92 6.37 1.45
C TYR A 40 -1.81 7.37 1.19
N LYS A 41 -2.12 8.47 0.52
CA LYS A 41 -1.22 9.61 0.37
C LYS A 41 -1.95 10.90 0.74
N LYS A 42 -1.39 11.62 1.71
CA LYS A 42 -1.78 12.98 2.02
C LYS A 42 -0.99 13.95 1.14
N LYS A 43 -1.64 14.72 0.26
CA LYS A 43 -0.99 15.87 -0.40
C LYS A 43 -1.03 17.09 0.54
N GLY A 44 0.02 17.92 0.47
CA GLY A 44 0.33 18.98 1.44
C GLY A 44 -0.67 20.13 1.54
N ILE A 45 -0.33 21.11 2.39
CA ILE A 45 -1.20 22.17 2.95
C ILE A 45 -2.00 22.96 1.90
N LEU A 46 -1.49 23.14 0.67
CA LEU A 46 -2.18 23.90 -0.38
C LEU A 46 -3.15 23.08 -1.26
N ASN A 47 -3.00 21.76 -1.35
CA ASN A 47 -3.82 20.91 -2.23
C ASN A 47 -4.46 19.77 -1.43
N LYS A 48 -5.70 20.00 -0.99
CA LYS A 48 -6.50 19.12 -0.11
C LYS A 48 -6.96 17.79 -0.72
N SER A 49 -6.48 17.40 -1.91
CA SER A 49 -6.91 16.14 -2.52
C SER A 49 -6.17 14.95 -1.88
N GLU A 50 -6.88 14.17 -1.06
CA GLU A 50 -6.40 12.88 -0.57
C GLU A 50 -6.44 11.85 -1.71
N ASP A 51 -5.43 10.99 -1.79
CA ASP A 51 -5.34 9.91 -2.80
C ASP A 51 -5.34 8.57 -2.04
N VAL A 52 -6.40 7.79 -2.22
CA VAL A 52 -6.65 6.55 -1.50
C VAL A 52 -6.97 5.43 -2.47
N ILE A 53 -6.18 4.36 -2.42
CA ILE A 53 -6.38 3.16 -3.23
C ILE A 53 -6.68 2.02 -2.26
N CYS A 54 -7.72 1.24 -2.55
CA CYS A 54 -8.14 0.12 -1.73
C CYS A 54 -8.27 -1.13 -2.60
N GLU A 55 -7.66 -2.23 -2.15
CA GLU A 55 -7.84 -3.55 -2.75
C GLU A 55 -8.32 -4.53 -1.69
N LYS A 56 -9.49 -5.14 -1.92
CA LYS A 56 -10.09 -6.11 -0.99
C LYS A 56 -9.23 -7.37 -0.94
N LEU A 57 -9.04 -7.93 0.26
CA LEU A 57 -8.32 -9.19 0.41
C LEU A 57 -9.02 -10.34 -0.36
N GLU A 58 -10.35 -10.29 -0.44
CA GLU A 58 -11.22 -11.22 -1.16
C GLU A 58 -10.90 -11.31 -2.67
N ARG A 59 -10.32 -10.25 -3.23
CA ARG A 59 -10.02 -10.11 -4.66
C ARG A 59 -8.58 -10.47 -5.00
N LEU A 60 -7.77 -10.84 -4.01
CA LEU A 60 -6.37 -11.18 -4.25
C LEU A 60 -6.29 -12.52 -4.96
N GLU A 61 -5.66 -12.50 -6.13
CA GLU A 61 -5.43 -13.66 -6.99
C GLU A 61 -4.02 -14.24 -6.80
N GLY A 62 -3.07 -13.42 -6.34
CA GLY A 62 -1.72 -13.89 -6.09
C GLY A 62 -0.78 -12.83 -5.53
N LEU A 63 0.31 -13.30 -4.93
CA LEU A 63 1.38 -12.48 -4.40
C LEU A 63 2.72 -13.03 -4.88
N GLU A 64 3.55 -12.16 -5.43
CA GLU A 64 4.86 -12.50 -5.95
C GLU A 64 5.93 -11.63 -5.29
N TYR A 65 6.95 -12.29 -4.73
CA TYR A 65 8.12 -11.64 -4.16
C TYR A 65 9.33 -11.79 -5.08
N LYS A 66 10.03 -10.70 -5.33
CA LYS A 66 11.27 -10.68 -6.12
C LYS A 66 12.29 -9.78 -5.46
N GLU A 67 13.50 -10.30 -5.25
CA GLU A 67 14.67 -9.51 -4.92
C GLU A 67 15.52 -9.31 -6.17
N LYS A 68 16.08 -8.10 -6.33
CA LYS A 68 17.13 -7.86 -7.30
C LYS A 68 18.42 -7.56 -6.54
N GLY A 69 19.37 -8.50 -6.56
CA GLY A 69 20.71 -8.31 -6.01
C GLY A 69 21.52 -7.28 -6.81
N GLY A 70 22.25 -6.40 -6.11
CA GLY A 70 23.10 -5.33 -6.68
C GLY A 70 23.52 -4.28 -5.65
N LEU A 71 24.13 -3.17 -6.06
CA LEU A 71 24.61 -2.10 -5.16
C LEU A 71 23.48 -1.46 -4.31
N PHE A 72 22.23 -1.53 -4.80
CA PHE A 72 21.02 -1.19 -4.06
C PHE A 72 20.11 -2.42 -4.03
N ASN A 73 20.18 -3.13 -2.90
CA ASN A 73 19.31 -4.25 -2.56
C ASN A 73 17.85 -3.77 -2.53
N LEU A 74 17.09 -4.11 -3.58
CA LEU A 74 15.68 -3.73 -3.74
C LEU A 74 14.80 -4.98 -3.79
N ALA A 75 13.82 -5.01 -2.89
CA ALA A 75 12.71 -5.95 -2.92
C ALA A 75 11.53 -5.36 -3.69
N LYS A 76 10.85 -6.23 -4.43
CA LYS A 76 9.56 -5.95 -5.05
C LYS A 76 8.53 -6.98 -4.58
N ILE A 77 7.42 -6.50 -4.05
CA ILE A 77 6.21 -7.30 -3.82
C ILE A 77 5.19 -6.90 -4.88
N SER A 78 4.70 -7.87 -5.65
CA SER A 78 3.66 -7.67 -6.66
C SER A 78 2.40 -8.40 -6.22
N ILE A 79 1.34 -7.65 -5.98
CA ILE A 79 0.04 -8.18 -5.56
C ILE A 79 -0.89 -8.11 -6.76
N LYS A 80 -1.49 -9.24 -7.11
CA LYS A 80 -2.46 -9.38 -8.22
C LYS A 80 -3.86 -9.55 -7.64
N GLY A 81 -4.82 -8.86 -8.21
CA GLY A 81 -6.23 -8.90 -7.86
C GLY A 81 -7.02 -8.02 -8.83
N GLY A 82 -8.05 -7.32 -8.34
CA GLY A 82 -8.82 -6.36 -9.15
C GLY A 82 -7.98 -5.20 -9.68
N ILE A 83 -6.88 -4.89 -8.98
CA ILE A 83 -5.78 -4.05 -9.48
C ILE A 83 -4.44 -4.73 -9.23
N LYS A 84 -3.45 -4.42 -10.07
CA LYS A 84 -2.06 -4.80 -9.81
C LYS A 84 -1.41 -3.77 -8.90
N ILE A 85 -0.92 -4.19 -7.74
CA ILE A 85 -0.17 -3.35 -6.80
C ILE A 85 1.29 -3.80 -6.79
N ASP A 86 2.14 -3.00 -7.42
CA ASP A 86 3.59 -3.20 -7.39
C ASP A 86 4.19 -2.30 -6.31
N ILE A 87 4.77 -2.92 -5.29
CA ILE A 87 5.39 -2.28 -4.13
C ILE A 87 6.90 -2.48 -4.25
N LYS A 88 7.67 -1.40 -4.16
CA LYS A 88 9.15 -1.45 -4.14
C LYS A 88 9.69 -0.86 -2.85
N GLY A 89 10.75 -1.46 -2.31
CA GLY A 89 11.47 -0.96 -1.15
C GLY A 89 12.87 -1.59 -1.04
N PRO A 90 13.73 -1.10 -0.13
CA PRO A 90 14.98 -1.79 0.18
C PRO A 90 14.67 -3.19 0.74
N SER A 91 15.41 -4.21 0.29
CA SER A 91 15.36 -5.57 0.85
C SER A 91 16.23 -5.67 2.09
#